data_AF-A0A3Q9W8W4-F1
#
_entry.id   AF-A0A3Q9W8W4-F1
#
_cell.length_a   1.000
_cell.length_b   1.000
_cell.length_c   1.000
_cell.angle_alpha   90.00
_cell.angle_beta   90.00
_cell.angle_gamma   90.00
#
_symmetry.space_group_name_H-M   'P 1'
#
loop_
_entity.id
_entity.type
_entity.pdbx_description
1 polymer ?
#
loop_
_entity_poly.entity_id
_entity_poly.type
_entity_poly.pdbx_seq_one_letter_code
_entity_poly.pdbx_strand_id
1 'polypeptide(L)'
;MDLFNEILGQDMARVQKLNHNRKTLIRARSKDLTTLNHWRDYFLKIQMSDFLMGRKTSWKASFDWLLKDSNCLKIIEGNYDNKSGPVTTQAPKSVNDELAAMQAATAHIPEIDDDMVF
;
A
#
# COMPACT_ATOMS: atom_id res chain seq x y z
N MET A 1 -0.33 -18.19 -19.09
CA MET A 1 0.20 -16.84 -19.42
C MET A 1 -0.91 -15.94 -19.90
N ASP A 2 -1.89 -16.48 -20.62
CA ASP A 2 -2.99 -15.72 -21.20
C ASP A 2 -3.79 -14.98 -20.13
N LEU A 3 -4.11 -15.65 -19.01
CA LEU A 3 -4.79 -15.03 -17.88
C LEU A 3 -4.02 -13.84 -17.26
N PHE A 4 -2.69 -13.93 -17.17
CA PHE A 4 -1.86 -12.79 -16.74
C PHE A 4 -1.98 -11.64 -17.73
N ASN A 5 -1.87 -11.92 -19.03
CA ASN A 5 -1.95 -10.92 -20.08
C ASN A 5 -3.35 -10.33 -20.23
N GLU A 6 -4.40 -11.08 -19.92
CA GLU A 6 -5.80 -10.65 -19.92
C GLU A 6 -6.04 -9.67 -18.76
N ILE A 7 -5.65 -10.03 -17.54
CA ILE A 7 -5.98 -9.26 -16.33
C ILE A 7 -5.01 -8.10 -16.12
N LEU A 8 -3.71 -8.33 -16.29
CA LEU A 8 -2.65 -7.39 -15.92
C LEU A 8 -1.97 -6.73 -17.13
N GLY A 9 -2.20 -7.26 -18.34
CA GLY A 9 -1.47 -6.85 -19.54
C GLY A 9 -1.81 -5.45 -20.07
N GLN A 10 -2.81 -4.77 -19.50
CA GLN A 10 -3.10 -3.36 -19.78
C GLN A 10 -2.10 -2.42 -19.07
N ASP A 11 -1.71 -2.77 -17.84
CA ASP A 11 -0.87 -1.93 -16.98
C ASP A 11 0.57 -2.44 -16.83
N MET A 12 0.81 -3.70 -17.19
CA MET A 12 2.08 -4.41 -17.05
C MET A 12 2.55 -4.97 -18.39
N ALA A 13 3.86 -5.18 -18.52
CA ALA A 13 4.44 -5.77 -19.73
C ALA A 13 3.89 -7.18 -19.99
N ARG A 14 3.29 -7.37 -21.18
CA ARG A 14 2.71 -8.64 -21.61
C ARG A 14 3.78 -9.73 -21.73
N VAL A 15 3.49 -10.91 -21.20
CA VAL A 15 4.33 -12.10 -21.33
C VAL A 15 4.20 -12.66 -22.74
N GLN A 16 5.27 -12.60 -23.52
CA GLN A 16 5.31 -13.12 -24.89
C GLN A 16 5.77 -14.59 -24.96
N LYS A 17 6.64 -15.00 -24.04
CA LYS A 17 7.26 -16.33 -24.05
C LYS A 17 7.43 -16.90 -22.65
N LEU A 18 7.18 -18.21 -22.54
CA LEU A 18 7.50 -19.02 -21.37
C LEU A 18 8.76 -19.84 -21.65
N ASN A 19 9.89 -19.40 -21.10
CA ASN A 19 11.12 -20.20 -21.10
C ASN A 19 11.03 -21.37 -20.11
N HIS A 20 12.06 -22.21 -20.06
CA HIS A 20 12.10 -23.37 -19.17
C HIS A 20 11.86 -22.98 -17.70
N ASN A 21 12.55 -21.93 -17.22
CA ASN A 21 12.42 -21.45 -15.85
C ASN A 21 10.99 -21.02 -15.49
N ARG A 22 10.34 -20.21 -16.33
CA ARG A 22 8.96 -19.76 -16.13
C ARG A 22 7.98 -20.94 -16.08
N LYS A 23 8.16 -21.95 -16.95
CA LYS A 23 7.34 -23.16 -16.92
C LYS A 23 7.53 -23.93 -15.62
N THR A 24 8.76 -24.04 -15.13
CA THR A 24 9.07 -24.69 -13.85
C THR A 24 8.44 -23.94 -12.68
N LEU A 25 8.53 -22.61 -12.63
CA LEU A 25 7.88 -21.80 -11.60
C LEU A 25 6.36 -21.96 -11.62
N ILE A 26 5.72 -21.90 -12.80
CA ILE A 26 4.27 -22.11 -12.93
C ILE A 26 3.86 -23.49 -12.41
N ARG A 27 4.59 -24.56 -12.79
CA ARG A 27 4.32 -25.92 -12.29
C ARG A 27 4.50 -26.03 -10.78
N ALA A 28 5.51 -25.37 -10.22
CA ALA A 28 5.72 -25.34 -8.78
C ALA A 28 4.54 -24.66 -8.06
N ARG A 29 3.96 -23.61 -8.65
CA ARG A 29 2.78 -22.92 -8.12
C ARG A 29 1.48 -23.70 -8.27
N SER A 30 1.42 -24.76 -9.08
CA SER A 30 0.21 -25.58 -9.21
C SER A 30 -0.20 -26.29 -7.90
N LYS A 31 0.68 -26.33 -6.89
CA LYS A 31 0.35 -26.81 -5.53
C LYS A 31 -0.45 -25.79 -4.72
N ASP A 32 -0.16 -24.50 -4.91
CA ASP A 32 -0.82 -23.41 -4.19
C ASP A 32 -2.02 -22.88 -4.98
N LEU A 33 -1.86 -22.78 -6.30
CA LEU A 33 -2.83 -22.30 -7.28
C LEU A 33 -3.33 -23.50 -8.12
N THR A 34 -4.13 -24.33 -7.48
CA THR A 34 -4.55 -25.65 -8.02
C THR A 34 -5.57 -25.57 -9.15
N THR A 35 -6.37 -24.50 -9.22
CA THR A 35 -7.44 -24.33 -10.21
C THR A 35 -7.24 -23.05 -11.01
N LEU A 36 -7.88 -22.97 -12.19
CA LEU A 36 -7.86 -21.74 -12.98
C LEU A 36 -8.45 -20.55 -12.20
N ASN A 37 -9.44 -20.78 -11.35
CA ASN A 37 -10.01 -19.75 -10.48
C ASN A 37 -8.99 -19.24 -9.47
N HIS A 38 -8.21 -20.12 -8.82
CA HIS A 38 -7.12 -19.68 -7.93
C HIS A 38 -6.11 -18.77 -8.66
N TRP A 39 -5.75 -19.09 -9.90
CA TRP A 39 -4.89 -18.22 -10.71
C TRP A 39 -5.56 -16.89 -11.05
N ARG A 40 -6.87 -16.89 -11.32
CA ARG A 40 -7.64 -15.68 -11.61
C ARG A 40 -7.67 -14.77 -10.38
N ASP A 41 -8.05 -15.31 -9.23
CA ASP A 41 -8.11 -14.59 -7.96
C ASP A 41 -6.73 -14.05 -7.57
N TYR A 42 -5.68 -14.84 -7.77
CA TYR A 42 -4.30 -14.41 -7.57
C TYR A 42 -3.93 -13.16 -8.39
N PHE A 43 -4.22 -13.16 -9.69
CA PHE A 43 -3.93 -12.01 -10.55
C PHE A 43 -4.84 -10.80 -10.27
N LEU A 44 -6.10 -11.01 -9.90
CA LEU A 44 -6.99 -9.93 -9.46
C LEU A 44 -6.47 -9.27 -8.17
N LYS A 45 -6.00 -10.08 -7.22
CA LYS A 45 -5.39 -9.59 -5.97
C LYS A 45 -4.16 -8.73 -6.25
N ILE A 46 -3.32 -9.13 -7.21
CA ILE A 46 -2.20 -8.31 -7.71
C ILE A 46 -2.70 -7.02 -8.33
N GLN A 47 -3.70 -7.07 -9.21
CA GLN A 47 -4.28 -5.90 -9.88
C GLN A 47 -4.78 -4.85 -8.88
N MET A 48 -5.37 -5.30 -7.78
CA MET A 48 -5.91 -4.44 -6.72
C MET A 48 -4.80 -3.84 -5.84
N SER A 49 -3.59 -4.42 -5.79
CA SER A 49 -2.50 -3.91 -4.96
C SER A 49 -1.81 -2.69 -5.57
N ASP A 50 -1.84 -1.55 -4.88
CA ASP A 50 -1.18 -0.32 -5.35
C ASP A 50 0.34 -0.42 -5.32
N PHE A 51 0.88 -1.23 -4.42
CA PHE A 51 2.32 -1.47 -4.34
C PHE A 51 2.79 -2.34 -5.51
N LEU A 52 2.16 -3.51 -5.73
CA LEU A 52 2.58 -4.44 -6.78
C LEU A 52 2.38 -3.86 -8.19
N MET A 53 1.37 -3.01 -8.35
CA MET A 53 1.05 -2.34 -9.62
C MET A 53 1.80 -1.01 -9.81
N GLY A 54 2.63 -0.60 -8.86
CA GLY A 54 3.39 0.65 -8.93
C GLY A 54 2.52 1.90 -8.99
N ARG A 55 1.35 1.88 -8.34
CA ARG A 55 0.54 3.07 -8.10
C ARG A 55 1.00 3.83 -6.86
N LYS A 56 1.50 3.10 -5.86
CA LYS A 56 2.10 3.68 -4.64
C LYS A 56 3.57 4.06 -4.82
N THR A 57 4.28 3.41 -5.73
CA THR A 57 5.72 3.61 -5.98
C THR A 57 6.02 3.47 -7.47
N SER A 58 7.17 3.94 -7.95
CA SER A 58 7.54 3.76 -9.37
C SER A 58 7.86 2.30 -9.76
N TRP A 59 8.00 1.40 -8.78
CA TRP A 59 8.32 0.00 -9.01
C TRP A 59 7.05 -0.84 -9.24
N LYS A 60 7.09 -1.73 -10.24
CA LYS A 60 6.06 -2.72 -10.52
C LYS A 60 6.63 -4.13 -10.41
N ALA A 61 5.85 -5.07 -9.88
CA ALA A 61 6.25 -6.47 -9.84
C ALA A 61 6.43 -7.02 -11.27
N SER A 62 7.41 -7.88 -11.51
CA SER A 62 7.53 -8.57 -12.80
C SER A 62 6.85 -9.93 -12.76
N PHE A 63 6.52 -10.50 -13.92
CA PHE A 63 5.95 -11.85 -14.01
C PHE A 63 6.77 -12.89 -13.25
N ASP A 64 8.10 -12.87 -13.39
CA ASP A 64 8.98 -13.80 -12.69
C ASP A 64 9.03 -13.55 -11.17
N TRP A 65 8.93 -12.28 -10.75
CA TRP A 65 8.90 -11.93 -9.33
C TRP A 65 7.62 -12.45 -8.65
N LEU A 66 6.48 -12.35 -9.34
CA LEU A 66 5.19 -12.84 -8.87
C LEU A 66 5.14 -14.36 -8.74
N LEU A 67 5.92 -15.11 -9.52
CA LEU A 67 5.90 -16.57 -9.46
C LEU A 67 6.90 -17.17 -8.45
N LYS A 68 7.73 -16.35 -7.80
CA LYS A 68 8.62 -16.82 -6.73
C LYS A 68 7.81 -17.31 -5.55
N ASP A 69 8.26 -18.41 -4.95
CA ASP A 69 7.56 -19.11 -3.87
C ASP A 69 7.17 -18.20 -2.71
N SER A 70 8.15 -17.50 -2.14
CA SER A 70 7.94 -16.59 -1.02
C SER A 70 7.01 -15.42 -1.33
N ASN A 71 7.01 -14.93 -2.58
CA ASN A 71 6.16 -13.80 -2.97
C ASN A 71 4.74 -14.27 -3.26
N CYS A 72 4.58 -15.44 -3.88
CA CYS A 72 3.29 -16.05 -4.16
C CYS A 72 2.51 -16.27 -2.87
N LEU A 73 3.16 -16.88 -1.85
CA LEU A 73 2.54 -17.08 -0.53
C LEU A 73 2.14 -15.75 0.10
N LYS A 74 3.05 -14.76 0.10
CA LYS A 74 2.74 -13.45 0.66
C LYS A 74 1.56 -12.77 -0.01
N ILE A 75 1.43 -12.90 -1.33
CA ILE A 75 0.30 -12.37 -2.09
C ILE A 75 -0.98 -13.10 -1.70
N ILE A 76 -0.98 -14.44 -1.67
CA ILE A 76 -2.14 -15.24 -1.27
C ILE A 76 -2.61 -14.85 0.15
N GLU A 77 -1.66 -14.69 1.07
CA GLU A 77 -1.90 -14.28 2.47
C GLU A 77 -2.30 -12.80 2.63
N GLY A 78 -2.31 -12.00 1.57
CA GLY A 78 -2.75 -10.61 1.61
C GLY A 78 -1.72 -9.61 2.16
N ASN A 79 -0.45 -9.98 2.26
CA ASN A 79 0.61 -9.08 2.73
C ASN A 79 0.78 -7.81 1.88
N TYR A 80 0.31 -7.86 0.63
CA TYR A 80 0.35 -6.74 -0.32
C TYR A 80 -1.02 -6.13 -0.60
N ASP A 81 -2.06 -6.53 0.15
CA ASP A 81 -3.36 -5.90 0.04
C ASP A 81 -3.25 -4.43 0.49
N ASN A 82 -4.03 -3.56 -0.16
CA ASN A 82 -4.09 -2.17 0.23
C ASN A 82 -4.69 -2.08 1.62
N LYS A 83 -3.87 -1.68 2.59
CA LYS A 83 -4.36 -1.37 3.93
C LYS A 83 -5.19 -0.11 3.84
N SER A 84 -6.49 -0.18 4.12
CA SER A 84 -7.24 1.01 4.51
C SER A 84 -6.49 1.62 5.69
N GLY A 85 -5.98 2.84 5.53
CA GLY A 85 -5.45 3.56 6.67
C GLY A 85 -6.51 3.60 7.77
N PRO A 86 -6.13 3.77 9.05
CA PRO A 86 -7.08 4.40 9.94
C PRO A 86 -7.57 5.67 9.24
N VAL A 87 -8.87 5.94 9.26
CA VAL A 87 -9.37 7.29 8.98
C VAL A 87 -8.71 8.17 10.04
N THR A 88 -7.52 8.68 9.74
CA THR A 88 -6.87 9.70 10.54
C THR A 88 -7.58 10.99 10.19
N THR A 89 -8.72 11.21 10.86
CA THR A 89 -8.98 12.54 11.41
C THR A 89 -7.75 12.83 12.24
N GLN A 90 -6.80 13.59 11.70
CA GLN A 90 -5.63 14.02 12.43
C GLN A 90 -6.12 14.94 13.54
N ALA A 91 -6.40 14.37 14.71
CA ALA A 91 -6.34 15.12 15.95
C ALA A 91 -4.87 15.48 16.19
N PRO A 92 -4.57 16.73 16.62
CA PRO A 92 -3.21 17.23 16.73
C PRO A 92 -2.38 16.34 17.65
N LYS A 93 -1.11 16.19 17.26
CA LYS A 93 -0.11 15.44 18.02
C LYS A 93 0.12 16.18 19.34
N SER A 94 0.02 15.43 20.44
CA SER A 94 0.50 15.79 21.78
C SER A 94 -0.35 16.81 22.56
N VAL A 95 -0.88 16.37 23.71
CA VAL A 95 -1.45 17.23 24.76
C VAL A 95 -0.45 18.29 25.27
N ASN A 96 0.85 18.05 25.09
CA ASN A 96 1.89 19.00 25.48
C ASN A 96 2.01 20.18 24.50
N ASP A 97 1.66 19.98 23.24
CA ASP A 97 1.73 21.03 22.22
C ASP A 97 0.56 22.02 22.41
N GLU A 98 -0.57 21.54 22.92
CA GLU A 98 -1.76 22.33 23.23
C GLU A 98 -1.57 23.20 24.49
N LEU A 99 -0.91 22.66 25.54
CA LEU A 99 -0.60 23.42 26.76
C LEU A 99 0.38 24.57 26.51
N ALA A 100 1.38 24.36 25.64
CA ALA A 100 2.34 25.39 25.26
C ALA A 100 1.66 26.57 24.51
N ALA A 101 0.69 26.27 23.64
CA ALA A 101 -0.05 27.29 22.91
C ALA A 101 -0.99 28.13 23.81
N MET A 102 -1.63 27.50 24.83
CA MET A 102 -2.48 28.21 25.79
C MET A 102 -1.69 29.11 26.74
N GLN A 103 -0.48 28.69 27.12
CA GLN A 103 0.40 29.46 28.02
C GLN A 103 1.01 30.69 27.32
N ALA A 104 1.32 30.60 26.02
CA ALA A 104 1.83 31.74 25.25
C ALA A 104 0.78 32.86 25.04
N ALA A 105 -0.50 32.52 24.98
CA ALA A 105 -1.58 33.48 24.77
C ALA A 105 -1.97 34.31 26.03
N THR A 106 -1.47 33.93 27.22
CA THR A 106 -1.87 34.58 28.48
C THR A 106 -0.92 35.70 28.93
N ALA A 107 0.25 35.86 28.27
CA ALA A 107 1.28 36.81 28.69
C ALA A 107 1.28 38.12 27.87
N HIS A 108 0.18 38.87 27.87
CA HIS A 108 0.22 40.33 27.63
C HIS A 108 -1.08 41.01 28.08
N ILE A 109 -1.24 41.19 29.39
CA ILE A 109 -2.14 42.23 29.92
C ILE A 109 -1.22 43.43 30.17
N PRO A 110 -1.33 44.55 29.42
CA PRO A 110 -0.61 45.76 29.77
C PRO A 110 -1.13 46.24 31.13
N GLU A 111 -0.21 46.53 32.04
CA GLU A 111 -0.52 47.11 33.34
C GLU A 111 -1.35 48.38 33.13
N ILE A 112 -2.52 48.43 33.76
CA ILE A 112 -3.35 49.63 33.80
C ILE A 112 -2.62 50.58 34.75
N ASP A 113 -2.09 51.67 34.21
CA ASP A 113 -1.55 52.77 35.00
C ASP A 113 -2.62 53.29 35.96
N ASP A 114 -2.28 53.28 37.25
CA ASP A 114 -3.08 53.64 38.42
C ASP A 114 -3.28 55.17 38.55
N ASP A 115 -3.54 55.89 37.45
CA ASP A 115 -3.41 57.36 37.41
C ASP A 115 -4.57 58.11 36.73
N MET A 116 -5.83 57.78 37.08
CA MET A 116 -6.95 58.72 36.90
C MET A 116 -7.90 58.71 38.10
N VAL A 117 -7.47 59.39 39.17
CA VAL A 117 -8.36 59.97 40.18
C VAL A 117 -8.88 61.31 39.65
N PHE A 118 -10.19 61.42 39.43
CA PHE A 118 -10.94 62.69 39.46
C PHE A 118 -12.29 62.47 40.13
#